data_AF-A0A5C9BU54-F1
#
_entry.id   AF-A0A5C9BU54-F1
#
_cell.length_a   1.000
_cell.length_b   1.000
_cell.length_c   1.000
_cell.angle_alpha   90.00
_cell.angle_beta   90.00
_cell.angle_gamma   90.00
#
_symmetry.space_group_name_H-M   'P 1'
#
loop_
_entity.id
_entity.type
_entity.pdbx_description
1 polymer ?
#
loop_
_entity_poly.entity_id
_entity_poly.type
_entity_poly.pdbx_seq_one_letter_code
_entity_poly.pdbx_strand_id
1 'polypeptide(L)'
;MNGMVPIEKHVVLVGAGNAHLVFLKRWRMSPWPGVAVTLVSEFAEIPYSAMVPGHIAGDYRWDEITLDLVRFCRSAGVRFVAARVTGVDAARSRIEFADRSAMSFDVLSLGLGSLPAAPSGWAWGEWSFSMRPLVR
;
A
#
# COMPACT_ATOMS: atom_id res chain seq x y z
N MET A 1 7.04 25.80 23.90
CA MET A 1 8.15 25.25 23.09
C MET A 1 7.90 23.75 22.95
N ASN A 2 7.27 23.32 21.85
CA ASN A 2 6.99 21.90 21.64
C ASN A 2 8.27 21.25 21.10
N GLY A 3 9.08 20.66 21.97
CA GLY A 3 10.29 19.96 21.54
C GLY A 3 9.90 18.85 20.57
N MET A 4 10.47 18.84 19.36
CA MET A 4 10.31 17.72 18.45
C MET A 4 10.86 16.48 19.14
N VAL A 5 9.97 15.55 19.48
CA VAL A 5 10.36 14.22 19.96
C VAL A 5 11.14 13.56 18.82
N PRO A 6 12.40 13.16 19.02
CA PRO A 6 13.18 12.45 18.02
C PRO A 6 12.45 11.19 17.56
N ILE A 7 12.58 10.84 16.28
CA ILE A 7 12.08 9.55 15.79
C ILE A 7 13.01 8.45 16.30
N GLU A 8 12.45 7.52 17.07
CA GLU A 8 13.13 6.36 17.65
C GLU A 8 12.74 5.06 16.96
N LYS A 9 11.56 5.02 16.31
CA LYS A 9 11.05 3.84 15.61
C LYS A 9 10.52 4.18 14.24
N HIS A 10 10.81 3.31 13.28
CA HIS A 10 10.28 3.38 11.92
C HIS A 10 9.41 2.16 11.59
N VAL A 11 8.11 2.41 11.42
CA VAL A 11 7.14 1.42 10.95
C VAL A 11 6.98 1.55 9.43
N VAL A 12 7.21 0.46 8.72
CA VAL A 12 7.01 0.37 7.27
C VAL A 12 5.83 -0.54 6.97
N LEU A 13 4.85 0.01 6.26
CA LEU A 13 3.67 -0.68 5.77
C LEU A 13 3.85 -0.89 4.27
N VAL A 14 3.89 -2.14 3.81
CA VAL A 14 3.99 -2.45 2.37
C VAL A 14 2.65 -2.94 1.86
N GLY A 15 2.12 -2.26 0.82
CA GLY A 15 0.80 -2.49 0.25
C GLY A 15 -0.29 -1.67 0.96
N ALA A 16 -1.30 -1.23 0.22
CA ALA A 16 -2.39 -0.40 0.74
C ALA A 16 -3.68 -1.22 0.97
N GLY A 17 -3.56 -2.42 1.54
CA GLY A 17 -4.70 -3.24 1.92
C GLY A 17 -5.57 -2.62 3.02
N ASN A 18 -6.80 -3.12 3.18
CA ASN A 18 -7.79 -2.61 4.15
C ASN A 18 -7.24 -2.47 5.57
N ALA A 19 -6.42 -3.42 6.03
CA ALA A 19 -5.82 -3.37 7.37
C ALA A 19 -4.90 -2.14 7.53
N HIS A 20 -4.06 -1.84 6.55
CA HIS A 20 -3.20 -0.66 6.57
C HIS A 20 -4.00 0.64 6.45
N LEU A 21 -5.05 0.68 5.62
CA LEU A 21 -5.91 1.86 5.53
C LEU A 21 -6.63 2.16 6.85
N VAL A 22 -7.14 1.12 7.53
CA VAL A 22 -7.75 1.25 8.86
C VAL A 22 -6.71 1.68 9.90
N PHE A 23 -5.50 1.09 9.86
CA PHE A 23 -4.39 1.51 10.71
C PHE A 23 -4.07 2.99 10.53
N LEU A 24 -3.89 3.47 9.30
CA LEU A 24 -3.57 4.87 8.99
C LEU A 24 -4.70 5.82 9.40
N LYS A 25 -5.96 5.40 9.25
CA LYS A 25 -7.12 6.16 9.74
C LYS A 25 -7.06 6.35 11.25
N ARG A 26 -6.70 5.31 12.01
CA ARG A 26 -6.54 5.38 13.48
C ARG A 26 -5.28 6.15 13.88
N TRP A 27 -4.19 5.95 13.16
CA TRP A 27 -2.91 6.65 13.34
C TRP A 27 -3.08 8.16 13.30
N ARG A 28 -3.83 8.66 12.31
CA ARG A 28 -4.15 10.09 12.19
C ARG A 28 -4.80 10.67 13.44
N MET A 29 -5.59 9.88 14.16
CA MET A 29 -6.33 10.35 15.34
C MET A 29 -5.46 10.38 16.60
N SER A 30 -4.47 9.50 16.70
CA SER A 30 -3.59 9.37 17.88
C SER A 30 -2.23 8.80 17.45
N PRO A 31 -1.37 9.62 16.82
CA PRO A 31 -0.03 9.18 16.45
C PRO A 31 0.83 9.00 17.69
N TRP A 32 1.73 8.01 17.67
CA TRP A 32 2.63 7.77 18.79
C TRP A 32 3.86 8.68 18.71
N PRO A 33 4.22 9.39 19.81
CA PRO A 33 5.47 10.15 19.86
C PRO A 33 6.68 9.26 19.54
N GLY A 34 7.64 9.81 18.79
CA GLY A 34 8.88 9.10 18.44
C GLY A 34 8.72 7.98 17.40
N VAL A 35 7.54 7.79 16.80
CA VAL A 35 7.32 6.75 15.79
C VAL A 35 6.99 7.40 14.44
N ALA A 36 7.81 7.08 13.43
CA ALA A 36 7.54 7.43 12.04
C ALA A 36 6.86 6.26 11.32
N VAL A 37 5.87 6.57 10.48
CA VAL A 37 5.20 5.59 9.63
C VAL A 37 5.47 5.91 8.17
N THR A 38 5.78 4.88 7.37
CA THR A 38 5.85 4.97 5.91
C THR A 38 4.93 3.93 5.28
N LEU A 39 4.07 4.36 4.36
CA LEU A 39 3.34 3.48 3.46
C LEU A 39 4.10 3.37 2.14
N VAL A 40 4.38 2.15 1.72
CA VAL A 40 4.99 1.82 0.44
C VAL A 40 3.94 1.10 -0.41
N SER A 41 3.65 1.64 -1.59
CA SER A 41 2.72 1.04 -2.56
C SER A 41 3.25 1.29 -3.96
N GLU A 42 3.06 0.37 -4.88
CA GLU A 42 3.43 0.59 -6.29
C GLU A 42 2.58 1.69 -6.92
N PHE A 43 1.29 1.74 -6.57
CA PHE A 43 0.34 2.70 -7.10
C PHE A 43 0.02 3.79 -6.08
N ALA A 44 -0.07 5.04 -6.56
CA ALA A 44 -0.48 6.20 -5.78
C ALA A 44 -2.00 6.30 -5.59
N GLU A 45 -2.75 5.64 -6.46
CA GLU A 45 -4.20 5.53 -6.42
C GLU A 45 -4.56 4.05 -6.46
N ILE A 46 -5.49 3.63 -5.58
CA ILE A 46 -5.94 2.23 -5.54
C ILE A 46 -7.46 2.15 -5.59
N PRO A 47 -8.05 1.21 -6.35
CA PRO A 47 -9.47 0.97 -6.34
C PRO A 47 -9.91 0.18 -5.09
N TYR A 48 -11.10 0.46 -4.58
CA TYR A 48 -11.77 -0.39 -3.62
C TYR A 48 -12.22 -1.66 -4.34
N SER A 49 -11.48 -2.73 -4.08
CA SER A 49 -11.54 -3.98 -4.82
C SER A 49 -12.92 -4.66 -4.90
N ALA A 50 -13.85 -4.34 -4.00
CA ALA A 50 -15.22 -4.85 -4.02
C ALA A 50 -16.15 -4.08 -5.00
N MET A 51 -15.77 -2.86 -5.41
CA MET A 51 -16.53 -2.05 -6.37
C MET A 51 -16.03 -2.22 -7.81
N VAL A 52 -14.89 -2.88 -8.02
CA VAL A 52 -14.32 -3.14 -9.36
C VAL A 52 -15.32 -3.82 -10.31
N PRO A 53 -16.11 -4.84 -9.92
CA PRO A 53 -17.12 -5.41 -10.81
C PRO A 53 -18.18 -4.41 -11.27
N GLY A 54 -18.64 -3.52 -10.36
CA GLY A 54 -19.60 -2.46 -10.72
C GLY A 54 -18.98 -1.42 -11.65
N HIS A 55 -17.69 -1.09 -11.49
CA HIS A 55 -16.99 -0.24 -12.44
C HIS A 55 -16.91 -0.87 -13.84
N ILE A 56 -16.61 -2.17 -13.92
CA ILE A 56 -16.60 -2.91 -15.20
C ILE A 56 -17.99 -2.94 -15.84
N ALA A 57 -19.05 -3.07 -15.04
CA ALA A 57 -20.43 -3.02 -15.51
C ALA A 57 -20.90 -1.61 -15.94
N GLY A 58 -20.15 -0.56 -15.58
CA GLY A 58 -20.50 0.84 -15.86
C GLY A 58 -21.32 1.53 -14.77
N ASP A 59 -21.54 0.88 -13.62
CA ASP A 59 -22.31 1.42 -12.49
C ASP A 59 -21.55 2.51 -11.72
N TYR A 60 -20.21 2.44 -11.76
CA TYR A 60 -19.32 3.39 -11.09
C TYR A 60 -18.27 3.90 -12.05
N ARG A 61 -17.92 5.17 -11.93
CA ARG A 61 -16.72 5.75 -12.55
C ARG A 61 -15.49 5.36 -11.74
N TRP A 62 -14.33 5.47 -12.37
CA TRP A 62 -13.05 5.15 -11.74
C TRP A 62 -12.81 6.00 -10.47
N ASP A 63 -13.08 7.29 -10.55
CA ASP A 63 -12.92 8.24 -9.43
C ASP A 63 -13.89 8.01 -8.26
N GLU A 64 -14.98 7.25 -8.48
CA GLU A 64 -15.92 6.86 -7.42
C GLU A 64 -15.46 5.62 -6.67
N ILE A 65 -14.54 4.85 -7.24
CA ILE A 65 -14.02 3.61 -6.65
C ILE A 65 -12.59 3.74 -6.14
N THR A 66 -11.88 4.85 -6.41
CA THR A 66 -10.46 4.99 -6.05
C THR A 66 -10.20 5.80 -4.79
N LEU A 67 -9.06 5.51 -4.16
CA LEU A 67 -8.49 6.27 -3.06
C LEU A 67 -7.11 6.82 -3.46
N ASP A 68 -6.96 8.13 -3.38
CA ASP A 68 -5.66 8.82 -3.49
C ASP A 68 -4.84 8.60 -2.21
N LEU A 69 -3.83 7.74 -2.30
CA LEU A 69 -2.96 7.41 -1.17
C LEU A 69 -2.03 8.55 -0.79
N VAL A 70 -1.65 9.41 -1.74
CA VAL A 70 -0.79 10.58 -1.46
C VAL A 70 -1.52 11.53 -0.52
N ARG A 71 -2.76 11.90 -0.87
CA ARG A 71 -3.61 12.76 -0.03
C ARG A 71 -3.94 12.09 1.28
N PHE A 72 -4.27 10.80 1.26
CA PHE A 72 -4.60 10.03 2.45
C PHE A 72 -3.43 9.99 3.45
N CYS A 73 -2.24 9.59 3.02
CA CYS A 73 -1.03 9.55 3.85
C CYS A 73 -0.64 10.93 4.36
N ARG A 74 -0.70 11.97 3.50
CA ARG A 74 -0.44 13.36 3.91
C ARG A 74 -1.38 13.79 5.04
N SER A 75 -2.68 13.45 4.94
CA SER A 75 -3.65 13.77 5.98
C SER A 75 -3.38 13.06 7.32
N ALA A 76 -2.64 11.95 7.29
CA ALA A 76 -2.29 11.14 8.45
C ALA A 76 -0.88 11.41 9.01
N GLY A 77 -0.14 12.39 8.44
CA GLY A 77 1.25 12.62 8.81
C GLY A 77 2.19 11.45 8.49
N VAL A 78 1.81 10.63 7.50
CA VAL A 78 2.54 9.41 7.09
C VAL A 78 3.29 9.68 5.80
N ARG A 79 4.54 9.20 5.71
CA ARG A 79 5.30 9.26 4.46
C ARG A 79 4.72 8.27 3.46
N PHE A 80 4.42 8.72 2.25
CA PHE A 80 4.07 7.83 1.15
C PHE A 80 5.28 7.60 0.24
N VAL A 81 5.47 6.37 -0.21
CA VAL A 81 6.49 5.97 -1.19
C VAL A 81 5.82 5.17 -2.29
N ALA A 82 5.77 5.77 -3.48
CA ALA A 82 5.39 5.09 -4.73
C ALA A 82 6.58 4.24 -5.20
N ALA A 83 6.59 2.96 -4.87
CA ALA A 83 7.64 2.02 -5.30
C ALA A 83 7.20 0.57 -5.17
N ARG A 84 7.71 -0.29 -6.05
CA ARG A 84 7.53 -1.74 -5.96
C ARG A 84 8.63 -2.34 -5.08
N VAL A 85 8.22 -2.99 -3.98
CA VAL A 85 9.13 -3.79 -3.15
C VAL A 85 9.40 -5.12 -3.86
N THR A 86 10.68 -5.47 -3.99
CA THR A 86 11.13 -6.69 -4.68
C THR A 86 11.66 -7.75 -3.73
N GLY A 87 11.94 -7.40 -2.48
CA GLY A 87 12.49 -8.33 -1.50
C GLY A 87 12.41 -7.81 -0.07
N VAL A 88 12.54 -8.73 0.87
CA VAL A 88 12.67 -8.45 2.31
C VAL A 88 13.91 -9.15 2.82
N ASP A 89 14.90 -8.39 3.28
CA ASP A 89 16.06 -8.91 4.00
C ASP A 89 15.77 -8.77 5.50
N ALA A 90 15.16 -9.80 6.07
CA ALA A 90 14.76 -9.83 7.48
C ALA A 90 15.97 -9.84 8.43
N ALA A 91 17.12 -10.37 7.99
CA ALA A 91 18.34 -10.41 8.79
C ALA A 91 18.93 -9.01 8.99
N ARG A 92 18.76 -8.12 8.01
CA ARG A 92 19.20 -6.72 8.07
C ARG A 92 18.07 -5.73 8.29
N SER A 93 16.85 -6.20 8.59
CA SER A 93 15.64 -5.40 8.79
C SER A 93 15.43 -4.33 7.70
N ARG A 94 15.49 -4.74 6.43
CA ARG A 94 15.31 -3.84 5.29
C ARG A 94 14.44 -4.43 4.18
N ILE A 95 13.70 -3.56 3.50
CA ILE A 95 13.01 -3.88 2.26
C ILE A 95 13.83 -3.40 1.05
N GLU A 96 13.77 -4.16 -0.03
CA GLU A 96 14.53 -3.93 -1.25
C GLU A 96 13.62 -3.46 -2.38
N PHE A 97 14.21 -2.69 -3.29
CA PHE A 97 13.54 -2.14 -4.47
C PHE A 97 14.44 -2.34 -5.69
N ALA A 98 13.85 -2.37 -6.88
CA ALA A 98 14.61 -2.47 -8.13
C ALA A 98 15.28 -1.15 -8.54
N ASP A 99 14.63 -0.02 -8.24
CA ASP A 99 14.88 1.30 -8.83
C ASP A 99 15.34 2.34 -7.80
N ARG A 100 15.63 1.92 -6.57
CA ARG A 100 16.05 2.81 -5.47
C ARG A 100 16.78 2.07 -4.35
N SER A 101 17.39 2.83 -3.46
CA SER A 101 18.03 2.30 -2.27
C SER A 101 17.05 1.56 -1.36
N ALA A 102 17.52 0.48 -0.73
CA ALA A 102 16.79 -0.24 0.31
C ALA A 102 16.35 0.70 1.45
N MET A 103 15.28 0.32 2.14
CA MET A 103 14.73 1.05 3.29
C MET A 103 14.76 0.16 4.52
N SER A 104 15.41 0.61 5.59
CA SER A 104 15.39 -0.04 6.89
C SER A 104 14.03 0.11 7.58
N PHE A 105 13.72 -0.78 8.52
CA PHE A 105 12.55 -0.69 9.38
C PHE A 105 12.86 -1.24 10.78
N ASP A 106 12.14 -0.76 11.79
CA ASP A 106 12.02 -1.44 13.08
C ASP A 106 10.87 -2.44 13.07
N VAL A 107 9.77 -2.08 12.39
CA VAL A 107 8.58 -2.92 12.24
C VAL A 107 8.15 -2.92 10.78
N LEU A 108 7.97 -4.11 10.23
CA LEU A 108 7.44 -4.32 8.89
C LEU A 108 6.05 -4.94 8.97
N SER A 109 5.09 -4.38 8.24
CA SER A 109 3.77 -4.97 8.03
C SER A 109 3.50 -5.15 6.54
N LEU A 110 3.08 -6.36 6.16
CA LEU A 110 2.86 -6.75 4.77
C LEU A 110 1.35 -6.89 4.52
N GLY A 111 0.81 -5.93 3.77
CA GLY A 111 -0.60 -5.81 3.39
C GLY A 111 -0.75 -5.76 1.87
N LEU A 112 -0.03 -6.65 1.18
CA LEU A 112 0.12 -6.70 -0.29
C LEU A 112 -1.14 -7.16 -1.04
N GLY A 113 -2.09 -7.78 -0.34
CA GLY A 113 -3.22 -8.48 -0.96
C GLY A 113 -2.81 -9.83 -1.54
N SER A 114 -3.65 -10.36 -2.44
CA SER A 114 -3.40 -11.62 -3.16
C SER A 114 -3.50 -11.39 -4.66
N LEU A 115 -2.72 -12.17 -5.41
CA LEU A 115 -2.86 -12.31 -6.84
C LEU A 115 -3.67 -13.59 -7.13
N PRO A 116 -4.61 -13.57 -8.08
CA PRO A 116 -5.28 -14.79 -8.49
C PRO A 116 -4.27 -15.74 -9.12
N ALA A 117 -4.38 -17.03 -8.80
CA ALA A 117 -3.67 -18.07 -9.52
C ALA A 117 -4.45 -18.42 -10.78
N ALA A 118 -3.76 -18.60 -11.91
CA ALA A 118 -4.38 -19.17 -13.09
C ALA A 118 -4.79 -20.62 -12.78
N PRO A 119 -5.98 -21.08 -13.21
CA PRO A 119 -6.30 -22.50 -13.22
C PRO A 119 -5.23 -23.29 -13.99
N SER A 120 -5.00 -24.54 -13.59
CA SER A 120 -4.05 -25.41 -14.29
C SER A 120 -4.45 -25.56 -15.77
N GLY A 121 -3.47 -25.38 -16.66
CA GLY A 121 -3.68 -25.45 -18.11
C GLY A 121 -4.25 -24.17 -18.75
N TRP A 122 -4.47 -23.09 -17.99
CA TRP A 122 -4.92 -21.81 -18.52
C TRP A 122 -3.75 -20.82 -18.62
N ALA A 123 -3.53 -20.26 -19.80
CA ALA A 123 -2.71 -19.08 -19.96
C ALA A 123 -3.57 -17.82 -19.74
N TRP A 124 -3.09 -16.87 -18.95
CA TRP A 124 -3.63 -15.51 -18.94
C TRP A 124 -3.59 -14.95 -20.37
N GLY A 125 -4.66 -14.30 -20.84
CA GLY A 125 -4.71 -13.87 -22.24
C GLY A 125 -6.13 -13.62 -22.77
N GLU A 126 -6.29 -13.71 -24.09
CA GLU A 126 -7.42 -13.22 -24.90
C GLU A 126 -8.84 -13.42 -24.32
N TRP A 127 -9.07 -14.50 -23.57
CA TRP A 127 -10.39 -14.86 -23.03
C TRP A 127 -10.51 -14.73 -21.50
N SER A 128 -9.44 -14.35 -20.79
CA SER A 128 -9.44 -14.24 -19.33
C SER A 128 -8.60 -13.07 -18.83
N PHE A 129 -9.20 -12.24 -17.98
CA PHE A 129 -8.56 -11.06 -17.40
C PHE A 129 -8.64 -11.12 -15.88
N SER A 130 -7.57 -10.71 -15.21
CA SER A 130 -7.59 -10.54 -13.77
C SER A 130 -8.34 -9.26 -13.39
N MET A 131 -9.25 -9.36 -12.42
CA MET A 131 -9.86 -8.18 -11.79
C MET A 131 -8.96 -7.54 -10.71
N ARG A 132 -7.83 -8.18 -10.35
CA ARG A 132 -6.92 -7.73 -9.28
C ARG A 132 -5.45 -8.08 -9.57
N PRO A 133 -4.56 -7.08 -9.72
CA PRO A 133 -4.88 -5.66 -9.81
C PRO A 133 -5.58 -5.34 -11.14
N LEU A 134 -6.67 -4.56 -11.09
CA LEU A 134 -7.16 -3.87 -12.28
C LEU A 134 -6.26 -2.65 -12.46
N VAL A 135 -5.19 -2.82 -13.23
CA VAL A 135 -4.26 -1.75 -13.59
C VAL A 135 -4.69 -1.15 -14.93
N ARG A 136 -4.68 0.17 -14.99
CA ARG A 136 -4.92 0.93 -16.22
C ARG A 136 -3.61 1.23 -16.93
#